data_AF-A0A1T5FD81-F1
#
_entry.id   AF-A0A1T5FD81-F1
#
_cell.length_a   1.000
_cell.length_b   1.000
_cell.length_c   1.000
_cell.angle_alpha   90.00
_cell.angle_beta   90.00
_cell.angle_gamma   90.00
#
_symmetry.space_group_name_H-M   'P 1'
#
loop_
_entity.id
_entity.type
_entity.pdbx_description
1 polymer ?
#
loop_
_entity_poly.entity_id
_entity_poly.type
_entity_poly.pdbx_seq_one_letter_code
_entity_poly.pdbx_strand_id
1 'polypeptide(L)'
;MTLKSVTTAVLASAAFALAACGEVDLAAYEREEFSACYADGGAWAGEDLAARYVEGGFDDLDRHFARFLDDFEQAAGKVRSQSRADWPTLFAPLHEAAQANIVRLGRLLPRMNRPLDLAPMTGQFEERAIWWPRGDHHTEFLGVALAQEFAGHQNLADHIATFLSHFEGAEALLLDLKYAEVGDSGADLPSAQDVARTARQLREDWEGGVRPGMMRVIFDRPDMPVGESLSERLRTRVTTICDSYAECGDREYGCGGGAASDGLTGEPMDAGS
;
A
#
# COMPACT_ATOMS: atom_id res chain seq x y z
N MET A 1 26.39 -52.70 31.20
CA MET A 1 26.69 -52.49 29.78
C MET A 1 25.37 -52.21 29.08
N THR A 2 25.01 -50.94 28.90
CA THR A 2 25.16 -50.13 27.65
C THR A 2 24.27 -50.68 26.52
N LEU A 3 23.39 -49.94 25.84
CA LEU A 3 23.26 -48.49 25.61
C LEU A 3 21.78 -48.10 25.38
N LYS A 4 21.43 -46.86 25.77
CA LYS A 4 20.25 -46.11 25.31
C LYS A 4 20.43 -45.73 23.84
N SER A 5 19.39 -45.86 23.02
CA SER A 5 19.29 -45.16 21.73
C SER A 5 18.28 -44.03 21.86
N VAL A 6 18.79 -42.84 22.14
CA VAL A 6 18.12 -41.57 21.84
C VAL A 6 18.61 -41.18 20.45
N THR A 7 17.75 -41.24 19.45
CA THR A 7 18.05 -40.70 18.12
C THR A 7 17.65 -39.24 18.08
N THR A 8 18.69 -38.41 18.05
CA THR A 8 18.69 -36.96 17.95
C THR A 8 18.23 -36.48 16.56
N ALA A 9 17.40 -35.43 16.58
CA ALA A 9 17.42 -34.23 15.74
C ALA A 9 17.62 -34.35 14.21
N VAL A 10 16.59 -33.92 13.47
CA VAL A 10 16.78 -33.12 12.25
C VAL A 10 16.02 -31.81 12.48
N LEU A 11 16.69 -30.84 13.10
CA LEU A 11 16.32 -29.44 12.99
C LEU A 11 16.74 -29.00 11.59
N ALA A 12 15.77 -28.81 10.70
CA ALA A 12 15.98 -28.09 9.45
C ALA A 12 16.33 -26.65 9.82
N SER A 13 17.62 -26.41 10.04
CA SER A 13 18.18 -25.08 10.19
C SER A 13 18.18 -24.47 8.79
N ALA A 14 17.11 -23.77 8.45
CA ALA A 14 17.05 -22.95 7.24
C ALA A 14 18.22 -21.97 7.32
N ALA A 15 19.18 -22.14 6.40
CA ALA A 15 20.35 -21.31 6.29
C ALA A 15 19.95 -19.93 5.75
N PHE A 16 19.50 -19.04 6.62
CA PHE A 16 19.46 -17.60 6.31
C PHE A 16 20.80 -16.99 6.66
N ALA A 17 21.76 -17.14 5.75
CA ALA A 17 23.03 -16.43 5.81
C ALA A 17 23.43 -15.98 4.41
N LEU A 18 23.07 -14.73 4.08
CA LEU A 18 23.88 -13.70 3.40
C LEU A 18 22.96 -12.65 2.73
N ALA A 19 22.53 -11.66 3.51
CA ALA A 19 22.05 -10.37 2.97
C ALA A 19 22.82 -9.24 3.67
N ALA A 20 24.14 -9.26 3.50
CA ALA A 20 24.98 -8.10 3.74
C ALA A 20 24.90 -7.19 2.50
N CYS A 21 24.24 -6.04 2.63
CA CYS A 21 24.14 -4.95 1.64
C CYS A 21 23.43 -5.26 0.30
N GLY A 22 22.46 -6.17 0.27
CA GLY A 22 21.55 -6.32 -0.89
C GLY A 22 20.24 -5.55 -0.68
N GLU A 23 19.77 -4.83 -1.69
CA GLU A 23 18.36 -4.40 -1.77
C GLU A 23 17.46 -5.62 -1.54
N VAL A 24 16.38 -5.48 -0.78
CA VAL A 24 15.40 -6.56 -0.61
C VAL A 24 14.73 -6.81 -1.95
N ASP A 25 14.71 -8.06 -2.38
CA ASP A 25 13.87 -8.49 -3.48
C ASP A 25 12.41 -8.52 -3.00
N LEU A 26 11.71 -7.39 -3.17
CA LEU A 26 10.32 -7.21 -2.75
C LEU A 26 9.42 -8.29 -3.37
N ALA A 27 9.66 -8.65 -4.64
CA ALA A 27 8.88 -9.65 -5.34
C ALA A 27 9.18 -11.07 -4.87
N ALA A 28 10.38 -11.34 -4.35
CA ALA A 28 10.66 -12.60 -3.68
C ALA A 28 9.87 -12.70 -2.36
N TYR A 29 9.91 -11.67 -1.53
CA TYR A 29 9.17 -11.65 -0.25
C TYR A 29 7.66 -11.76 -0.44
N GLU A 30 7.11 -11.09 -1.46
CA GLU A 30 5.69 -11.15 -1.82
C GLU A 30 5.24 -12.55 -2.27
N ARG A 31 6.15 -13.37 -2.80
CA ARG A 31 5.85 -14.73 -3.26
C ARG A 31 6.03 -15.79 -2.17
N GLU A 32 6.50 -15.41 -0.99
CA GLU A 32 6.61 -16.36 0.12
C GLU A 32 5.21 -16.76 0.59
N GLU A 33 4.86 -18.03 0.41
CA GLU A 33 3.56 -18.55 0.83
C GLU A 33 3.67 -19.13 2.24
N PHE A 34 3.41 -18.30 3.25
CA PHE A 34 3.21 -18.78 4.61
C PHE A 34 2.04 -18.08 5.30
N SER A 35 1.37 -18.82 6.18
CA SER A 35 0.25 -18.28 6.96
C SER A 35 0.76 -17.32 8.03
N ALA A 36 0.23 -16.10 8.04
CA ALA A 36 0.68 -15.02 8.91
C ALA A 36 0.63 -15.35 10.41
N CYS A 37 -0.25 -16.27 10.83
CA CYS A 37 -0.47 -16.58 12.25
C CYS A 37 -0.03 -17.99 12.66
N TYR A 38 0.57 -18.77 11.75
CA TYR A 38 0.88 -20.17 12.02
C TYR A 38 2.26 -20.36 12.66
N ALA A 39 2.33 -21.27 13.65
CA ALA A 39 3.51 -21.72 14.40
C ALA A 39 4.22 -20.70 15.31
N ASP A 40 4.26 -19.41 14.97
CA ASP A 40 5.00 -18.40 15.73
C ASP A 40 4.13 -17.23 16.25
N GLY A 41 2.82 -17.25 15.98
CA GLY A 41 1.88 -16.22 16.42
C GLY A 41 2.19 -14.83 15.85
N GLY A 42 2.75 -14.74 14.64
CA GLY A 42 3.08 -13.46 14.02
C GLY A 42 4.46 -12.91 14.39
N ALA A 43 5.29 -13.70 15.08
CA ALA A 43 6.63 -13.28 15.51
C ALA A 43 7.55 -12.91 14.33
N TRP A 44 7.37 -13.55 13.17
CA TRP A 44 8.09 -13.27 11.91
C TRP A 44 8.06 -11.79 11.51
N ALA A 45 7.01 -11.05 11.89
CA ALA A 45 6.89 -9.63 11.54
C ALA A 45 7.93 -8.75 12.25
N GLY A 46 8.59 -9.28 13.30
CA GLY A 46 9.72 -8.64 13.97
C GLY A 46 11.09 -9.02 13.43
N GLU A 47 11.16 -9.85 12.40
CA GLU A 47 12.43 -10.21 11.76
C GLU A 47 12.94 -9.07 10.87
N ASP A 48 14.26 -8.97 10.75
CA ASP A 48 14.93 -7.97 9.90
C ASP A 48 14.40 -7.97 8.46
N LEU A 49 13.98 -9.13 7.94
CA LEU A 49 13.46 -9.24 6.58
C LEU A 49 12.14 -8.48 6.40
N ALA A 50 11.23 -8.54 7.37
CA ALA A 50 9.95 -7.82 7.32
C ALA A 50 10.16 -6.30 7.38
N ALA A 51 11.04 -5.83 8.27
CA ALA A 51 11.40 -4.41 8.36
C ALA A 51 12.01 -3.91 7.05
N ARG A 52 12.99 -4.64 6.49
CA ARG A 52 13.61 -4.26 5.22
C ARG A 52 12.64 -4.32 4.03
N TYR A 53 11.64 -5.21 4.05
CA TYR A 53 10.57 -5.22 3.03
C TYR A 53 9.75 -3.92 3.09
N VAL A 54 9.39 -3.45 4.29
CA VAL A 54 8.67 -2.18 4.47
C VAL A 54 9.52 -0.99 4.04
N GLU A 55 10.78 -0.91 4.49
CA GLU A 55 11.72 0.14 4.09
C GLU A 55 11.93 0.16 2.56
N GLY A 56 12.20 -1.01 1.97
CA GLY A 56 12.36 -1.15 0.52
C GLY A 56 11.10 -0.82 -0.27
N GLY A 57 9.91 -1.16 0.27
CA GLY A 57 8.62 -0.80 -0.31
C GLY A 57 8.40 0.72 -0.31
N PHE A 58 8.80 1.41 0.76
CA PHE A 58 8.78 2.87 0.80
C PHE A 58 9.77 3.48 -0.19
N ASP A 59 11.02 3.01 -0.23
CA ASP A 59 12.03 3.54 -1.15
C ASP A 59 11.64 3.34 -2.62
N ASP A 60 11.04 2.19 -2.96
CA ASP A 60 10.49 1.93 -4.29
C ASP A 60 9.35 2.89 -4.63
N LEU A 61 8.41 3.10 -3.70
CA LEU A 61 7.32 4.04 -3.87
C LEU A 61 7.84 5.48 -4.04
N ASP A 62 8.66 5.98 -3.12
CA ASP A 62 9.14 7.37 -3.12
C ASP A 62 9.88 7.70 -4.43
N ARG A 63 10.75 6.80 -4.88
CA ARG A 63 11.49 6.95 -6.14
C ARG A 63 10.58 7.06 -7.35
N HIS A 64 9.57 6.18 -7.46
CA HIS A 64 8.67 6.16 -8.62
C HIS A 64 7.61 7.26 -8.55
N PHE A 65 7.14 7.58 -7.35
CA PHE A 65 6.15 8.62 -7.13
C PHE A 65 6.74 10.01 -7.37
N ALA A 66 7.96 10.29 -6.87
CA ALA A 66 8.65 11.55 -7.15
C ALA A 66 8.82 11.78 -8.67
N ARG A 67 9.25 10.75 -9.40
CA ARG A 67 9.36 10.82 -10.86
C ARG A 67 8.00 11.07 -11.53
N PHE A 68 6.96 10.37 -11.09
CA PHE A 68 5.60 10.59 -11.59
C PHE A 68 5.13 12.03 -11.36
N LEU A 69 5.40 12.61 -10.18
CA LEU A 69 5.05 14.00 -9.88
C LEU A 69 5.78 14.98 -10.81
N ASP A 70 7.08 14.76 -11.06
CA ASP A 70 7.87 15.56 -12.01
C ASP A 70 7.30 15.50 -13.43
N ASP A 71 7.01 14.29 -13.91
CA ASP A 71 6.45 14.08 -15.24
C ASP A 71 5.03 14.70 -15.34
N PHE A 72 4.23 14.62 -14.27
CA PHE A 72 2.88 15.18 -14.24
C PHE A 72 2.88 16.72 -14.27
N GLU A 73 3.74 17.37 -13.49
CA GLU A 73 3.90 18.82 -13.55
C GLU A 73 4.45 19.28 -14.92
N GLN A 74 5.41 18.54 -15.48
CA GLN A 74 5.95 18.86 -16.79
C GLN A 74 4.87 18.75 -17.88
N ALA A 75 4.04 17.71 -17.82
CA ALA A 75 2.88 17.57 -18.70
C ALA A 75 1.91 18.73 -18.51
N ALA A 76 1.53 19.05 -17.27
CA ALA A 76 0.66 20.17 -16.93
C ALA A 76 1.16 21.51 -17.50
N GLY A 77 2.48 21.74 -17.50
CA GLY A 77 3.11 22.91 -18.11
C GLY A 77 2.96 22.98 -19.63
N LYS A 78 3.00 21.82 -20.32
CA LYS A 78 2.87 21.72 -21.78
C LYS A 78 1.44 21.94 -22.27
N VAL A 79 0.43 21.59 -21.46
CA VAL A 79 -1.02 21.66 -21.79
C VAL A 79 -1.44 23.02 -22.37
N ARG A 80 -0.87 24.13 -21.88
CA ARG A 80 -1.20 25.49 -22.36
C ARG A 80 -0.71 25.81 -23.77
N SER A 81 0.32 25.09 -24.22
CA SER A 81 1.01 25.33 -25.48
C SER A 81 0.71 24.28 -26.56
N GLN A 82 0.07 23.18 -26.19
CA GLN A 82 -0.26 22.07 -27.09
C GLN A 82 -1.74 22.08 -27.48
N SER A 83 -2.03 21.50 -28.64
CA SER A 83 -3.42 21.26 -29.05
C SER A 83 -4.05 20.23 -28.12
N ARG A 84 -5.36 20.38 -27.84
CA ARG A 84 -6.11 19.37 -27.08
C ARG A 84 -6.07 17.98 -27.73
N ALA A 85 -5.93 17.93 -29.05
CA ALA A 85 -5.78 16.66 -29.78
C ALA A 85 -4.53 15.87 -29.37
N ASP A 86 -3.52 16.53 -28.80
CA ASP A 86 -2.27 15.90 -28.37
C ASP A 86 -2.30 15.43 -26.91
N TRP A 87 -3.30 15.86 -26.13
CA TRP A 87 -3.38 15.58 -24.69
C TRP A 87 -3.48 14.08 -24.36
N PRO A 88 -4.26 13.26 -25.09
CA PRO A 88 -4.27 11.81 -24.86
C PRO A 88 -2.88 11.17 -24.89
N THR A 89 -2.05 11.57 -25.86
CA THR A 89 -0.67 11.07 -25.98
C THR A 89 0.22 11.58 -24.86
N LEU A 90 -0.02 12.79 -24.37
CA LEU A 90 0.72 13.39 -23.26
C LEU A 90 0.39 12.71 -21.92
N PHE A 91 -0.87 12.34 -21.68
CA PHE A 91 -1.35 11.86 -20.37
C PHE A 91 -1.51 10.35 -20.24
N ALA A 92 -1.59 9.59 -21.34
CA ALA A 92 -1.67 8.12 -21.27
C ALA A 92 -0.53 7.48 -20.45
N PRO A 93 0.76 7.86 -20.60
CA PRO A 93 1.84 7.29 -19.79
C PRO A 93 1.73 7.67 -18.30
N LEU A 94 1.16 8.84 -17.99
CA LEU A 94 0.96 9.29 -16.61
C LEU A 94 -0.16 8.50 -15.93
N HIS A 95 -1.23 8.17 -16.65
CA HIS A 95 -2.28 7.29 -16.16
C HIS A 95 -1.72 5.90 -15.80
N GLU A 96 -0.89 5.33 -16.68
CA GLU A 96 -0.21 4.04 -16.42
C GLU A 96 0.72 4.12 -15.19
N ALA A 97 1.48 5.21 -15.07
CA ALA A 97 2.34 5.45 -13.92
C ALA A 97 1.55 5.61 -12.61
N ALA A 98 0.40 6.29 -12.64
CA ALA A 98 -0.49 6.40 -11.49
C ALA A 98 -0.99 5.02 -11.02
N GLN A 99 -1.46 4.17 -11.95
CA GLN A 99 -1.87 2.80 -11.63
C GLN A 99 -0.72 1.97 -11.04
N ALA A 100 0.48 2.10 -11.60
CA ALA A 100 1.66 1.41 -11.07
C ALA A 100 2.05 1.91 -9.67
N ASN A 101 1.82 3.18 -9.35
CA ASN A 101 2.07 3.75 -8.02
C ASN A 101 1.00 3.35 -7.00
N ILE A 102 -0.25 3.15 -7.43
CA ILE A 102 -1.31 2.58 -6.57
C ILE A 102 -0.91 1.18 -6.10
N VAL A 103 -0.39 0.33 -7.00
CA VAL A 103 0.12 -1.00 -6.63
C VAL A 103 1.31 -0.92 -5.69
N ARG A 104 2.21 0.07 -5.86
CA ARG A 104 3.33 0.29 -4.93
C ARG A 104 2.86 0.70 -3.54
N LEU A 105 1.85 1.56 -3.45
CA LEU A 105 1.18 1.88 -2.19
C LEU A 105 0.61 0.63 -1.51
N GLY A 106 0.21 -0.40 -2.28
CA GLY A 106 -0.19 -1.74 -1.81
C GLY A 106 0.78 -2.45 -0.89
N ARG A 107 2.08 -2.12 -0.94
CA ARG A 107 3.08 -2.68 -0.04
C ARG A 107 3.06 -2.04 1.34
N LEU A 108 2.54 -0.82 1.43
CA LEU A 108 2.50 -0.02 2.67
C LEU A 108 1.08 0.09 3.25
N LEU A 109 0.06 -0.01 2.39
CA LEU A 109 -1.35 0.15 2.71
C LEU A 109 -2.10 -1.12 2.25
N PRO A 110 -2.90 -1.73 3.13
CA PRO A 110 -3.48 -3.05 2.85
C PRO A 110 -4.54 -2.95 1.75
N ARG A 111 -4.51 -3.88 0.79
CA ARG A 111 -5.50 -4.01 -0.30
C ARG A 111 -5.51 -2.86 -1.30
N MET A 112 -4.45 -2.07 -1.40
CA MET A 112 -4.28 -1.08 -2.47
C MET A 112 -3.72 -1.74 -3.73
N ASN A 113 -4.59 -2.18 -4.64
CA ASN A 113 -4.19 -2.89 -5.87
C ASN A 113 -4.68 -2.22 -7.16
N ARG A 114 -5.68 -1.36 -7.05
CA ARG A 114 -6.33 -0.70 -8.20
C ARG A 114 -6.90 0.65 -7.78
N PRO A 115 -7.21 1.56 -8.74
CA PRO A 115 -7.74 2.88 -8.44
C PRO A 115 -8.97 2.89 -7.53
N LEU A 116 -9.88 1.92 -7.70
CA LEU A 116 -11.09 1.77 -6.89
C LEU A 116 -10.83 1.51 -5.40
N ASP A 117 -9.61 1.16 -5.01
CA ASP A 117 -9.26 0.92 -3.61
C ASP A 117 -8.86 2.21 -2.87
N LEU A 118 -8.63 3.33 -3.60
CA LEU A 118 -8.26 4.63 -3.00
C LEU A 118 -9.34 5.16 -2.06
N ALA A 119 -10.59 5.27 -2.52
CA ALA A 119 -11.69 5.79 -1.69
C ALA A 119 -11.94 4.96 -0.41
N PRO A 120 -12.03 3.61 -0.46
CA PRO A 120 -12.11 2.79 0.75
C PRO A 120 -10.94 2.98 1.72
N MET A 121 -9.72 3.21 1.21
CA MET A 121 -8.56 3.45 2.05
C MET A 121 -8.58 4.86 2.67
N THR A 122 -9.00 5.87 1.90
CA THR A 122 -9.26 7.22 2.42
C THR A 122 -10.19 7.17 3.62
N GLY A 123 -11.35 6.52 3.48
CA GLY A 123 -12.32 6.40 4.58
C GLY A 123 -11.76 5.70 5.82
N GLN A 124 -10.96 4.65 5.65
CA GLN A 124 -10.28 3.98 6.77
C GLN A 124 -9.32 4.91 7.53
N PHE A 125 -8.61 5.81 6.83
CA PHE A 125 -7.72 6.78 7.47
C PHE A 125 -8.47 7.97 8.10
N GLU A 126 -9.55 8.44 7.48
CA GLU A 126 -10.44 9.47 8.05
C GLU A 126 -11.08 9.00 9.35
N GLU A 127 -11.55 7.75 9.37
CA GLU A 127 -12.15 7.12 10.56
C GLU A 127 -11.10 6.58 11.55
N ARG A 128 -9.83 6.52 11.13
CA ARG A 128 -8.73 5.86 11.86
C ARG A 128 -9.07 4.41 12.24
N ALA A 129 -9.82 3.76 11.36
CA ALA A 129 -10.37 2.41 11.53
C ALA A 129 -9.87 1.51 10.40
N ILE A 130 -8.59 1.11 10.47
CA ILE A 130 -8.00 0.20 9.49
C ILE A 130 -8.67 -1.17 9.60
N TRP A 131 -9.28 -1.64 8.52
CA TRP A 131 -9.97 -2.92 8.54
C TRP A 131 -9.00 -4.08 8.63
N TRP A 132 -9.43 -5.11 9.34
CA TRP A 132 -8.72 -6.39 9.51
C TRP A 132 -8.33 -7.03 8.16
N PRO A 133 -7.30 -7.90 8.14
CA PRO A 133 -6.97 -8.71 6.98
C PRO A 133 -8.18 -9.50 6.45
N ARG A 134 -8.20 -9.85 5.16
CA ARG A 134 -9.23 -10.72 4.58
C ARG A 134 -8.69 -12.11 4.26
N GLY A 135 -7.42 -12.21 3.89
CA GLY A 135 -6.71 -13.47 3.66
C GLY A 135 -5.84 -13.86 4.85
N ASP A 136 -4.97 -14.85 4.61
CA ASP A 136 -3.98 -15.36 5.56
C ASP A 136 -2.53 -15.06 5.13
N HIS A 137 -2.36 -14.27 4.07
CA HIS A 137 -1.05 -13.92 3.51
C HIS A 137 -0.32 -12.92 4.41
N HIS A 138 0.95 -13.19 4.70
CA HIS A 138 1.77 -12.39 5.61
C HIS A 138 1.88 -10.91 5.21
N THR A 139 1.99 -10.59 3.92
CA THR A 139 2.07 -9.20 3.44
C THR A 139 0.80 -8.40 3.71
N GLU A 140 -0.39 -9.01 3.73
CA GLU A 140 -1.63 -8.31 4.10
C GLU A 140 -1.62 -7.94 5.59
N PHE A 141 -1.18 -8.86 6.46
CA PHE A 141 -1.02 -8.61 7.89
C PHE A 141 -0.01 -7.49 8.17
N LEU A 142 1.09 -7.50 7.43
CA LEU A 142 2.12 -6.46 7.51
C LEU A 142 1.56 -5.10 7.08
N GLY A 143 0.84 -5.05 5.96
CA GLY A 143 0.17 -3.84 5.48
C GLY A 143 -0.86 -3.30 6.47
N VAL A 144 -1.68 -4.16 7.08
CA VAL A 144 -2.62 -3.76 8.13
C VAL A 144 -1.88 -3.21 9.36
N ALA A 145 -0.86 -3.92 9.85
CA ALA A 145 -0.07 -3.47 11.00
C ALA A 145 0.56 -2.09 10.73
N LEU A 146 1.13 -1.89 9.55
CA LEU A 146 1.75 -0.63 9.17
C LEU A 146 0.72 0.51 8.98
N ALA A 147 -0.42 0.23 8.36
CA ALA A 147 -1.48 1.23 8.24
C ALA A 147 -2.04 1.65 9.61
N GLN A 148 -2.11 0.74 10.59
CA GLN A 148 -2.48 1.10 11.95
C GLN A 148 -1.42 1.98 12.64
N GLU A 149 -0.12 1.75 12.37
CA GLU A 149 0.95 2.65 12.81
C GLU A 149 0.77 4.06 12.22
N PHE A 150 0.47 4.14 10.92
CA PHE A 150 0.22 5.42 10.27
C PHE A 150 -1.01 6.14 10.84
N ALA A 151 -2.10 5.41 11.09
CA ALA A 151 -3.32 5.98 11.68
C ALA A 151 -3.12 6.47 13.13
N GLY A 152 -2.21 5.82 13.87
CA GLY A 152 -1.83 6.20 15.23
C GLY A 152 -0.81 7.35 15.31
N HIS A 153 -0.08 7.62 14.23
CA HIS A 153 0.96 8.65 14.20
C HIS A 153 0.39 10.07 14.01
N GLN A 154 0.96 11.05 14.72
CA GLN A 154 0.47 12.44 14.79
C GLN A 154 0.16 13.04 13.41
N ASN A 155 -1.11 13.36 13.18
CA ASN A 155 -1.68 13.94 11.96
C ASN A 155 -1.44 13.15 10.66
N LEU A 156 -0.76 12.00 10.71
CA LEU A 156 -0.39 11.26 9.50
C LEU A 156 -1.62 10.61 8.86
N ALA A 157 -2.58 10.14 9.67
CA ALA A 157 -3.87 9.66 9.16
C ALA A 157 -4.55 10.70 8.27
N ASP A 158 -4.66 11.94 8.75
CA ASP A 158 -5.32 13.04 8.04
C ASP A 158 -4.55 13.43 6.77
N HIS A 159 -3.22 13.41 6.81
CA HIS A 159 -2.37 13.63 5.63
C HIS A 159 -2.54 12.53 4.58
N ILE A 160 -2.56 11.26 4.99
CA ILE A 160 -2.76 10.12 4.08
C ILE A 160 -4.16 10.18 3.48
N ALA A 161 -5.21 10.41 4.28
CA ALA A 161 -6.57 10.56 3.77
C ALA A 161 -6.68 11.65 2.70
N THR A 162 -6.12 12.85 3.00
CA THR A 162 -6.10 13.98 2.06
C THR A 162 -5.36 13.61 0.77
N PHE A 163 -4.18 13.02 0.90
CA PHE A 163 -3.38 12.58 -0.23
C PHE A 163 -4.11 11.54 -1.10
N LEU A 164 -4.69 10.51 -0.50
CA LEU A 164 -5.38 9.44 -1.23
C LEU A 164 -6.61 9.98 -1.97
N SER A 165 -7.35 10.91 -1.36
CA SER A 165 -8.47 11.60 -2.01
C SER A 165 -8.01 12.43 -3.22
N HIS A 166 -6.93 13.20 -3.09
CA HIS A 166 -6.38 13.94 -4.22
C HIS A 166 -5.73 13.04 -5.26
N PHE A 167 -5.18 11.90 -4.87
CA PHE A 167 -4.63 10.93 -5.81
C PHE A 167 -5.74 10.24 -6.62
N GLU A 168 -6.88 9.95 -6.00
CA GLU A 168 -8.09 9.48 -6.70
C GLU A 168 -8.55 10.50 -7.74
N GLY A 169 -8.65 11.78 -7.35
CA GLY A 169 -9.01 12.86 -8.28
C GLY A 169 -7.98 13.03 -9.41
N ALA A 170 -6.69 12.83 -9.14
CA ALA A 170 -5.65 12.84 -10.15
C ALA A 170 -5.73 11.65 -11.10
N GLU A 171 -5.98 10.45 -10.60
CA GLU A 171 -6.15 9.24 -11.43
C GLU A 171 -7.35 9.38 -12.37
N ALA A 172 -8.49 9.85 -11.86
CA ALA A 172 -9.69 10.10 -12.66
C ALA A 172 -9.43 11.16 -13.74
N LEU A 173 -8.78 12.27 -13.38
CA LEU A 173 -8.40 13.31 -14.34
C LEU A 173 -7.45 12.78 -15.42
N LEU A 174 -6.48 11.93 -15.05
CA LEU A 174 -5.56 11.33 -16.02
C LEU A 174 -6.28 10.33 -16.94
N LEU A 175 -7.28 9.61 -16.43
CA LEU A 175 -8.13 8.72 -17.20
C LEU A 175 -8.95 9.50 -18.24
N ASP A 176 -9.59 10.60 -17.82
CA ASP A 176 -10.36 11.47 -18.73
C ASP A 176 -9.46 12.05 -19.83
N LEU A 177 -8.28 12.55 -19.45
CA LEU A 177 -7.33 13.12 -20.41
C LEU A 177 -6.77 12.09 -21.39
N LYS A 178 -6.58 10.84 -20.94
CA LYS A 178 -6.14 9.72 -21.79
C LYS A 178 -7.16 9.37 -22.87
N TYR A 179 -8.46 9.52 -22.60
CA TYR A 179 -9.53 9.17 -23.52
C TYR A 179 -10.22 10.39 -24.18
N ALA A 180 -9.69 11.60 -23.98
CA ALA A 180 -10.24 12.81 -24.58
C ALA A 180 -10.27 12.73 -26.12
N GLU A 181 -11.45 12.88 -26.72
CA GLU A 181 -11.62 12.81 -28.17
C GLU A 181 -11.37 14.16 -28.87
N VAL A 182 -10.96 14.09 -30.14
CA VAL A 182 -10.78 15.27 -31.00
C VAL A 182 -12.15 15.84 -31.37
N GLY A 183 -12.55 16.93 -30.72
CA GLY A 183 -13.84 17.59 -30.93
C GLY A 183 -14.70 17.69 -29.67
N ASP A 184 -14.23 17.08 -28.58
CA ASP A 184 -14.85 17.15 -27.28
C ASP A 184 -14.71 18.59 -26.74
N SER A 185 -15.77 19.35 -27.02
CA SER A 185 -15.89 20.80 -26.78
C SER A 185 -16.77 21.08 -25.56
N GLY A 186 -17.19 20.03 -24.85
CA GLY A 186 -18.02 20.09 -23.68
C GLY A 186 -17.32 20.69 -22.46
N ALA A 187 -18.14 21.21 -21.54
CA ALA A 187 -17.75 21.70 -20.23
C ALA A 187 -17.19 20.59 -19.30
N ASP A 188 -17.15 19.35 -19.76
CA ASP A 188 -16.84 18.15 -18.97
C ASP A 188 -15.35 17.78 -18.98
N LEU A 189 -14.54 18.32 -19.91
CA LEU A 189 -13.09 18.07 -19.93
C LEU A 189 -12.32 19.04 -19.01
N PRO A 190 -11.34 18.55 -18.22
CA PRO A 190 -10.53 19.38 -17.34
C PRO A 190 -9.85 20.54 -18.08
N SER A 191 -9.87 21.74 -17.48
CA SER A 191 -9.12 22.87 -18.02
C SER A 191 -7.62 22.71 -17.75
N ALA A 192 -6.77 23.43 -18.50
CA ALA A 192 -5.33 23.46 -18.23
C ALA A 192 -4.99 24.00 -16.82
N GLN A 193 -5.89 24.78 -16.22
CA GLN A 193 -5.73 25.25 -14.85
C GLN A 193 -6.05 24.12 -13.85
N ASP A 194 -7.03 23.28 -14.15
CA ASP A 194 -7.39 22.13 -13.32
C ASP A 194 -6.25 21.12 -13.30
N VAL A 195 -5.70 20.77 -14.47
CA VAL A 195 -4.54 19.87 -14.56
C VAL A 195 -3.35 20.39 -13.74
N ALA A 196 -3.00 21.67 -13.89
CA ALA A 196 -1.90 22.28 -13.15
C ALA A 196 -2.16 22.37 -11.64
N ARG A 197 -3.42 22.56 -11.23
CA ARG A 197 -3.81 22.57 -9.81
C ARG A 197 -3.71 21.17 -9.21
N THR A 198 -4.25 20.16 -9.88
CA THR A 198 -4.20 18.77 -9.44
C THR A 198 -2.77 18.25 -9.29
N ALA A 199 -1.89 18.52 -10.27
CA ALA A 199 -0.49 18.11 -10.20
C ALA A 199 0.24 18.73 -8.99
N ARG A 200 0.06 20.03 -8.75
CA ARG A 200 0.66 20.72 -7.60
C ARG A 200 0.11 20.21 -6.28
N GLN A 201 -1.20 20.07 -6.18
CA GLN A 201 -1.84 19.64 -4.93
C GLN A 201 -1.37 18.25 -4.52
N LEU A 202 -1.30 17.32 -5.46
CA LEU A 202 -0.79 15.97 -5.19
C LEU A 202 0.68 15.97 -4.74
N ARG A 203 1.51 16.85 -5.33
CA ARG A 203 2.90 17.04 -4.88
C ARG A 203 2.97 17.61 -3.48
N GLU A 204 2.21 18.66 -3.19
CA GLU A 204 2.18 19.31 -1.88
C GLU A 204 1.77 18.33 -0.78
N ASP A 205 0.78 17.47 -1.03
CA ASP A 205 0.36 16.45 -0.05
C ASP A 205 1.45 15.39 0.18
N TRP A 206 2.08 14.92 -0.90
CA TRP A 206 3.15 13.92 -0.82
C TRP A 206 4.36 14.48 -0.07
N GLU A 207 4.93 15.58 -0.55
CA GLU A 207 6.18 16.15 -0.03
C GLU A 207 5.99 16.84 1.34
N GLY A 208 4.83 17.46 1.55
CA GLY A 208 4.54 18.25 2.75
C GLY A 208 3.99 17.44 3.92
N GLY A 209 3.32 16.32 3.66
CA GLY A 209 2.62 15.54 4.69
C GLY A 209 2.99 14.07 4.71
N VAL A 210 2.67 13.35 3.63
CA VAL A 210 2.71 11.88 3.63
C VAL A 210 4.12 11.34 3.69
N ARG A 211 4.99 11.75 2.76
CA ARG A 211 6.39 11.30 2.68
C ARG A 211 7.13 11.50 4.01
N PRO A 212 7.22 12.72 4.59
CA PRO A 212 7.93 12.90 5.86
C PRO A 212 7.27 12.16 7.02
N GLY A 213 5.95 11.99 7.01
CA GLY A 213 5.23 11.24 8.04
C GLY A 213 5.50 9.73 7.98
N MET A 214 5.38 9.13 6.80
CA MET A 214 5.73 7.72 6.57
C MET A 214 7.18 7.45 6.93
N MET A 215 8.11 8.33 6.56
CA MET A 215 9.52 8.18 6.92
C MET A 215 9.74 8.11 8.44
N ARG A 216 9.00 8.92 9.22
CA ARG A 216 9.13 8.93 10.70
C ARG A 216 8.61 7.65 11.34
N VAL A 217 7.63 7.00 10.71
CA VAL A 217 7.09 5.72 11.18
C VAL A 217 7.99 4.58 10.73
N ILE A 218 8.40 4.55 9.46
CA ILE A 218 9.11 3.41 8.88
C ILE A 218 10.57 3.35 9.35
N PHE A 219 11.31 4.47 9.33
CA PHE A 219 12.74 4.42 9.56
C PHE A 219 13.09 4.68 11.02
N ASP A 220 13.79 3.71 11.62
CA ASP A 220 14.28 3.82 12.98
C ASP A 220 15.31 4.93 13.12
N ARG A 221 15.21 5.66 14.23
CA ARG A 221 16.16 6.72 14.58
C ARG A 221 17.21 6.18 15.55
N PRO A 222 18.46 6.67 15.52
CA PRO A 222 19.50 6.21 16.45
C PRO A 222 19.16 6.37 17.93
N ASP A 223 18.26 7.30 18.26
CA ASP A 223 17.80 7.62 19.62
C ASP A 223 16.43 7.02 19.95
N MET A 224 15.94 6.06 19.17
CA MET A 224 14.64 5.43 19.38
C MET A 224 14.60 4.66 20.71
N PRO A 225 13.55 4.82 21.54
CA PRO A 225 13.41 4.05 22.77
C PRO A 225 13.37 2.54 22.52
N VAL A 226 13.81 1.76 23.51
CA VAL A 226 13.68 0.30 23.47
C VAL A 226 12.20 -0.09 23.40
N GLY A 227 11.84 -1.01 22.52
CA GLY A 227 10.46 -1.42 22.28
C GLY A 227 9.75 -0.60 21.19
N GLU A 228 10.39 0.47 20.70
CA GLU A 228 9.81 1.37 19.71
C GLU A 228 10.46 1.21 18.33
N SER A 229 11.34 0.23 18.08
CA SER A 229 11.86 -0.03 16.72
C SER A 229 10.76 -0.51 15.77
N LEU A 230 10.91 -0.30 14.46
CA LEU A 230 9.95 -0.74 13.45
C LEU A 230 9.64 -2.23 13.63
N SER A 231 10.67 -3.07 13.73
CA SER A 231 10.53 -4.51 13.93
C SER A 231 9.70 -4.85 15.19
N GLU A 232 9.95 -4.19 16.32
CA GLU A 232 9.22 -4.44 17.57
C GLU A 232 7.75 -4.01 17.47
N ARG A 233 7.49 -2.86 16.84
CA ARG A 233 6.13 -2.34 16.66
C ARG A 233 5.33 -3.21 15.68
N LEU A 234 5.93 -3.64 14.57
CA LEU A 234 5.33 -4.57 13.62
C LEU A 234 5.01 -5.91 14.26
N ARG A 235 5.97 -6.51 14.98
CA ARG A 235 5.73 -7.76 15.73
C ARG A 235 4.55 -7.62 16.68
N THR A 236 4.56 -6.57 17.52
CA THR A 236 3.51 -6.34 18.51
C THR A 236 2.12 -6.28 17.86
N ARG A 237 1.99 -5.57 16.74
CA ARG A 237 0.72 -5.46 16.03
C ARG A 237 0.30 -6.74 15.35
N VAL A 238 1.20 -7.39 14.60
CA VAL A 238 0.86 -8.64 13.89
C VAL A 238 0.48 -9.73 14.89
N THR A 239 1.18 -9.86 16.02
CA THR A 239 0.79 -10.77 17.10
C THR A 239 -0.60 -10.42 17.66
N THR A 240 -0.89 -9.14 17.90
CA THR A 240 -2.24 -8.72 18.35
C THR A 240 -3.33 -9.09 17.34
N ILE A 241 -3.05 -8.92 16.04
CA ILE A 241 -3.96 -9.32 14.98
C ILE A 241 -4.15 -10.84 15.03
N CYS A 242 -3.08 -11.62 15.09
CA CYS A 242 -3.13 -13.08 15.14
C CYS A 242 -3.84 -13.64 16.37
N ASP A 243 -3.58 -13.10 17.56
CA ASP A 243 -4.25 -13.49 18.80
C ASP A 243 -5.76 -13.29 18.68
N SER A 244 -6.18 -12.16 18.10
CA SER A 244 -7.60 -11.90 17.87
C SER A 244 -8.21 -12.90 16.87
N TYR A 245 -7.50 -13.29 15.80
CA TYR A 245 -7.99 -14.35 14.91
C TYR A 245 -8.16 -15.69 15.63
N ALA A 246 -7.24 -16.05 16.53
CA ALA A 246 -7.33 -17.29 17.30
C ALA A 246 -8.54 -17.28 18.26
N GLU A 247 -8.78 -16.18 18.97
CA GLU A 247 -9.94 -16.01 19.85
C GLU A 247 -11.27 -16.06 19.09
N CYS A 248 -11.25 -15.66 17.82
CA CYS A 248 -12.39 -15.65 16.94
C CYS A 248 -12.63 -16.98 16.21
N GLY A 249 -11.58 -17.75 15.91
CA GLY A 249 -11.69 -19.08 15.32
C GLY A 249 -12.43 -20.08 16.22
N ASP A 250 -12.43 -19.86 17.54
CA ASP A 250 -13.18 -20.65 18.53
C ASP A 250 -14.66 -20.24 18.66
N ARG A 251 -15.10 -19.16 18.00
CA ARG A 251 -16.49 -18.70 17.99
C ARG A 251 -16.94 -18.49 16.55
N GLU A 252 -17.79 -19.39 16.07
CA GLU A 252 -18.34 -19.51 14.70
C GLU A 252 -19.08 -18.27 14.14
N TYR A 253 -18.97 -17.09 14.76
CA TYR A 253 -19.62 -15.86 14.32
C TYR A 253 -18.72 -14.63 14.54
N GLY A 254 -18.16 -14.13 13.44
CA GLY A 254 -17.91 -12.71 13.23
C GLY A 254 -16.75 -12.10 14.02
N CYS A 255 -15.55 -12.18 13.45
CA CYS A 255 -14.51 -11.21 13.74
C CYS A 255 -14.18 -10.43 12.48
N GLY A 256 -14.50 -9.14 12.52
CA GLY A 256 -14.18 -8.22 11.44
C GLY A 256 -14.98 -8.45 10.16
N GLY A 257 -16.27 -8.77 10.26
CA GLY A 257 -17.21 -8.54 9.16
C GLY A 257 -17.39 -7.04 8.96
N GLY A 258 -16.37 -6.36 8.44
CA GLY A 258 -16.55 -5.06 7.80
C GLY A 258 -17.50 -5.29 6.63
N ALA A 259 -18.77 -4.93 6.83
CA ALA A 259 -19.89 -5.02 5.91
C ALA A 259 -19.66 -5.95 4.71
N ALA A 260 -20.18 -7.17 4.79
CA ALA A 260 -20.54 -7.91 3.59
C ALA A 260 -21.52 -7.02 2.80
N SER A 261 -20.99 -6.27 1.84
CA SER A 261 -21.74 -5.90 0.65
C SER A 261 -21.90 -7.19 -0.13
N ASP A 262 -22.85 -8.02 0.29
CA ASP A 262 -23.47 -8.99 -0.59
C ASP A 262 -23.99 -8.22 -1.81
N GLY A 263 -23.38 -8.47 -2.97
CA GLY A 263 -23.95 -8.07 -4.26
C GLY A 263 -23.14 -7.09 -5.10
N LEU A 264 -21.88 -7.40 -5.41
CA LEU A 264 -21.27 -7.02 -6.70
C LEU A 264 -20.34 -8.15 -7.20
N THR A 265 -20.79 -9.39 -7.10
CA THR A 265 -20.29 -10.43 -8.02
C THR A 265 -20.95 -10.14 -9.36
N GLY A 266 -20.19 -9.56 -10.28
CA GLY A 266 -20.56 -9.52 -11.68
C GLY A 266 -20.73 -10.94 -12.19
N GLU A 267 -21.96 -11.43 -12.18
CA GLU A 267 -22.32 -12.60 -12.97
C GLU A 267 -22.16 -12.25 -14.46
N PRO A 268 -21.63 -13.17 -15.27
CA PRO A 268 -21.43 -12.92 -16.69
C PRO A 268 -22.79 -12.71 -17.36
N MET A 269 -22.94 -11.64 -18.11
CA MET A 269 -24.10 -11.48 -18.99
C MET A 269 -24.05 -12.58 -20.05
N ASP A 270 -25.00 -13.51 -19.95
CA ASP A 270 -25.25 -14.49 -20.98
C ASP A 270 -25.56 -13.77 -22.31
N ALA A 271 -24.74 -14.11 -23.30
CA ALA A 271 -24.92 -13.69 -24.66
C ALA A 271 -26.13 -14.41 -25.27
N GLY A 272 -27.15 -13.64 -25.64
CA GLY A 272 -27.97 -13.86 -26.83
C GLY A 272 -28.85 -15.11 -26.89
N SER A 273 -30.17 -14.86 -26.98
CA SER A 273 -31.05 -15.46 -28.00
C SER A 273 -32.20 -14.52 -28.29
#